data_AF-A0A7C6T5J2-F1
#
_entry.id   AF-A0A7C6T5J2-F1
#
_cell.length_a   1.000
_cell.length_b   1.000
_cell.length_c   1.000
_cell.angle_alpha   90.00
_cell.angle_beta   90.00
_cell.angle_gamma   90.00
#
_symmetry.space_group_name_H-M   'P 1'
#
loop_
_entity.id
_entity.type
_entity.pdbx_description
1 polymer ?
#
loop_
_entity_poly.entity_id
_entity_poly.type
_entity_poly.pdbx_seq_one_letter_code
_entity_poly.pdbx_strand_id
1 'polypeptide(L)' 'MHIHILGICGTFMGSLALLAKELGHRVTGSDANVYPPMSTQ' A
#
# COMPACT_ATOMS: atom_id res chain seq x y z
N MET A 1 3.82 7.70 -12.72
CA MET A 1 4.40 8.29 -11.48
C MET A 1 4.72 7.16 -10.52
N HIS A 2 5.73 7.32 -9.67
CA HIS A 2 6.11 6.33 -8.65
C HIS A 2 5.73 6.86 -7.27
N ILE A 3 4.91 6.12 -6.53
CA ILE A 3 4.38 6.50 -5.22
C ILE A 3 4.92 5.51 -4.19
N HIS A 4 5.63 6.01 -3.19
CA HIS A 4 6.12 5.21 -2.06
C HIS A 4 5.32 5.56 -0.81
N ILE A 5 4.63 4.58 -0.23
CA ILE A 5 3.73 4.76 0.92
C ILE A 5 4.41 4.21 2.19
N LEU A 6 4.66 5.10 3.15
CA LEU A 6 5.09 4.72 4.50
C LEU A 6 3.84 4.41 5.34
N GLY A 7 3.80 3.26 6.01
CA GLY A 7 2.61 2.80 6.72
C GLY A 7 1.61 2.09 5.81
N ILE A 8 2.06 1.41 4.75
CA ILE A 8 1.17 0.80 3.75
C ILE A 8 0.29 -0.31 4.34
N CYS A 9 0.68 -0.91 5.48
CA CYS A 9 -0.10 -1.94 6.17
C CYS A 9 -1.29 -1.41 6.99
N GLY A 10 -1.56 -0.09 6.98
CA GLY A 10 -2.81 0.47 7.51
C GLY A 10 -3.99 0.29 6.55
N THR A 11 -5.20 0.02 7.05
CA THR A 11 -6.41 -0.20 6.22
C THR A 11 -6.70 0.95 5.24
N PHE A 12 -6.53 2.20 5.69
CA PHE A 12 -6.71 3.38 4.83
C PHE A 12 -5.62 3.47 3.76
N MET A 13 -4.37 3.24 4.14
CA MET A 13 -3.22 3.35 3.26
C MET A 13 -3.19 2.22 2.21
N GLY A 14 -3.63 1.02 2.57
CA GLY A 14 -3.81 -0.10 1.64
C GLY A 14 -4.88 0.21 0.59
N SER A 15 -6.04 0.75 0.98
CA SER A 15 -7.07 1.18 0.03
C SER A 15 -6.57 2.28 -0.91
N LEU A 16 -5.80 3.25 -0.39
CA LEU A 16 -5.20 4.31 -1.20
C LEU A 16 -4.15 3.76 -2.18
N ALA A 17 -3.34 2.79 -1.75
CA ALA A 17 -2.37 2.11 -2.58
C ALA A 17 -3.04 1.37 -3.75
N LEU A 18 -4.18 0.72 -3.49
CA LEU A 18 -4.97 0.04 -4.52
C LEU A 18 -5.53 1.02 -5.55
N LEU A 19 -6.14 2.13 -5.11
CA LEU A 19 -6.64 3.16 -6.03
C LEU A 19 -5.51 3.78 -6.87
N ALA A 20 -4.36 4.06 -6.26
CA ALA A 20 -3.21 4.58 -6.98
C ALA A 20 -2.68 3.57 -8.03
N LYS A 21 -2.73 2.28 -7.73
CA LYS A 21 -2.39 1.21 -8.68
C LYS A 21 -3.40 1.13 -9.83
N GLU A 22 -4.70 1.25 -9.55
CA GLU A 22 -5.76 1.29 -10.59
C GLU A 22 -5.63 2.51 -11.51
N LEU A 23 -5.16 3.64 -11.00
CA LEU A 23 -4.84 4.83 -11.78
C LEU A 23 -3.55 4.70 -12.62
N GLY A 24 -2.92 3.53 -12.64
CA GLY A 24 -1.71 3.25 -13.42
C GLY A 24 -0.43 3.80 -12.79
N HIS A 25 -0.44 4.14 -11.50
CA HIS A 25 0.78 4.52 -10.79
C HIS A 25 1.52 3.29 -10.27
N ARG A 26 2.85 3.37 -10.28
CA ARG A 26 3.69 2.34 -9.66
C ARG A 26 3.73 2.61 -8.16
N VAL A 27 3.12 1.74 -7.38
CA VAL A 27 3.04 1.88 -5.91
C VAL A 27 4.01 0.92 -5.24
N THR A 28 4.80 1.44 -4.30
CA THR A 28 5.63 0.67 -3.38
C THR A 28 5.35 1.13 -1.95
N GLY A 29 5.72 0.36 -0.94
CA GLY A 29 5.51 0.79 0.44
C GLY A 29 6.41 0.11 1.44
N SER A 30 6.50 0.72 2.62
CA SER A 30 7.25 0.23 3.76
C SER A 30 6.37 0.38 5.00
N ASP A 31 6.38 -0.63 5.87
CA ASP A 31 5.69 -0.58 7.15
C ASP A 31 6.59 -1.18 8.24
N ALA A 32 6.40 -0.75 9.48
CA ALA A 32 7.16 -1.25 10.62
C ALA A 32 6.74 -2.67 11.02
N ASN A 33 5.47 -3.03 10.78
CA ASN A 33 4.95 -4.37 11.06
C ASN A 33 3.97 -4.80 9.97
N VAL A 34 4.21 -5.97 9.38
CA VAL A 34 3.29 -6.57 8.40
C VAL A 34 2.26 -7.40 9.15
N TYR A 35 1.09 -6.82 9.40
CA TYR A 35 0.01 -7.53 10.09
C TYR A 35 -0.89 -8.27 9.08
N PRO A 36 -1.25 -9.54 9.33
CA PRO A 36 -2.34 -10.20 8.60
C PRO A 36 -3.63 -9.38 8.80
N PRO A 37 -4.42 -9.09 7.76
CA PRO A 37 -4.56 -9.79 6.47
C PRO A 37 -3.69 -9.24 5.32
N MET A 38 -2.86 -8.23 5.55
CA MET A 38 -2.07 -7.61 4.48
C MET A 38 -0.82 -8.40 4.07
N SER A 39 -0.50 -9.48 4.78
CA SER A 39 0.54 -10.45 4.40
C SER A 39 0.08 -11.43 3.29
N THR A 40 -1.22 -11.56 3.05
CA THR A 40 -1.81 -12.56 2.15
C THR A 40 -2.54 -11.95 0.95
N GLN A 41 -2.57 -10.62 0.86
CA GLN A 41 -3.18 -9.86 -0.24
C GLN A 41 -2.12 -9.31 -1.20
#